data_AF-A0A2Z6NTA5-F1
#
_entry.id   AF-A0A2Z6NTA5-F1
#
_cell.length_a   1.000
_cell.length_b   1.000
_cell.length_c   1.000
_cell.angle_alpha   90.00
_cell.angle_beta   90.00
_cell.angle_gamma   90.00
#
_symmetry.space_group_name_H-M   'P 1'
#
loop_
_entity.id
_entity.type
_entity.pdbx_description
1 polymer ?
#
loop_
_entity_poly.entity_id
_entity_poly.type
_entity_poly.pdbx_seq_one_letter_code
_entity_poly.pdbx_strand_id
1 'polypeptide(L)'
;MIWKYIAQIRGDFGPKIVTICTTNISNRVENEFPTNGMILRKIETNLPPEESDISELVKLIAEKKISEDDAIGKLLEESEGKEDFIVYGAKLTFVDLEEADFYEVKLNGKKPIMANCDFRGVGDQGVVLILPGPEDDGGNNGRMITVSLLGKELDQLKYKLEKEWGINYSSSLGF
;
A
#
# COMPACT_ATOMS: atom_id res chain seq x y z
N MET A 1 -10.84 -2.18 4.21
CA MET A 1 -11.09 -3.63 4.43
C MET A 1 -9.88 -4.35 5.02
N ILE A 2 -8.75 -4.45 4.31
CA ILE A 2 -7.55 -5.17 4.79
C ILE A 2 -7.08 -4.69 6.16
N TRP A 3 -7.04 -3.37 6.38
CA TRP A 3 -6.70 -2.79 7.68
C TRP A 3 -7.56 -3.36 8.83
N LYS A 4 -8.89 -3.37 8.67
CA LYS A 4 -9.83 -3.93 9.66
C LYS A 4 -9.53 -5.40 9.95
N TYR A 5 -9.32 -6.22 8.92
CA TYR A 5 -9.06 -7.65 9.14
C TYR A 5 -7.74 -7.92 9.85
N ILE A 6 -6.68 -7.19 9.50
CA ILE A 6 -5.40 -7.28 10.20
C ILE A 6 -5.56 -6.83 11.66
N ALA A 7 -6.32 -5.76 11.93
CA ALA A 7 -6.61 -5.33 13.30
C ALA A 7 -7.34 -6.42 14.09
N GLN A 8 -8.37 -7.04 13.51
CA GLN A 8 -9.08 -8.14 14.16
C GLN A 8 -8.21 -9.39 14.40
N ILE A 9 -7.25 -9.68 13.51
CA ILE A 9 -6.34 -10.81 13.66
C ILE A 9 -5.36 -10.56 14.82
N ARG A 10 -4.88 -9.32 14.93
CA ARG A 10 -3.92 -8.91 15.95
C ARG A 10 -4.56 -8.54 17.30
N GLY A 11 -5.89 -8.36 17.36
CA GLY A 11 -6.62 -8.01 18.57
C GLY A 11 -6.10 -6.71 19.20
N ASP A 12 -5.77 -6.74 20.50
CA ASP A 12 -5.22 -5.59 21.24
C ASP A 12 -3.92 -5.03 20.64
N PHE A 13 -3.19 -5.83 19.85
CA PHE A 13 -1.97 -5.43 19.15
C PHE A 13 -2.23 -4.93 17.72
N GLY A 14 -3.50 -4.77 17.33
CA GLY A 14 -3.92 -4.25 16.05
C GLY A 14 -3.34 -2.86 15.72
N PRO A 15 -3.10 -2.56 14.44
CA PRO A 15 -2.56 -1.27 14.05
C PRO A 15 -3.61 -0.17 14.21
N LYS A 16 -3.53 0.62 15.30
CA LYS A 16 -4.27 1.89 15.44
C LYS A 16 -3.67 3.03 14.61
N ILE A 17 -2.43 2.84 14.19
CA ILE A 17 -1.67 3.76 13.34
C ILE A 17 -1.21 2.97 12.11
N VAL A 18 -1.46 3.53 10.93
CA VAL A 18 -0.98 2.99 9.66
C VAL A 18 -0.24 4.07 8.88
N THR A 19 0.74 3.64 8.09
CA THR A 19 1.41 4.52 7.11
C THR A 19 0.83 4.22 5.73
N ILE A 20 0.49 5.25 4.96
CA ILE A 20 0.07 5.13 3.57
C ILE A 20 1.08 5.89 2.70
N CYS A 21 1.76 5.15 1.84
CA CYS A 21 2.62 5.65 0.80
C CYS A 21 1.80 5.74 -0.49
N THR A 22 1.66 6.92 -1.07
CA THR A 22 1.07 7.11 -2.41
C THR A 22 2.10 7.73 -3.32
N THR A 23 1.98 7.52 -4.63
CA THR A 23 2.82 8.20 -5.60
C THR A 23 1.99 9.23 -6.37
N ASN A 24 2.51 10.45 -6.55
CA ASN A 24 1.89 11.45 -7.41
C ASN A 24 2.50 11.35 -8.81
N ILE A 25 2.06 10.34 -9.57
CA ILE A 25 2.54 10.11 -10.94
C ILE A 25 1.81 11.05 -11.91
N SER A 26 0.56 11.37 -11.63
CA SER A 26 -0.32 12.18 -12.49
C SER A 26 0.16 13.62 -12.73
N ASN A 27 1.07 14.15 -11.91
CA ASN A 27 1.66 15.48 -12.08
C ASN A 27 3.05 15.48 -12.76
N ARG A 28 3.58 14.33 -13.19
CA ARG A 28 4.93 14.28 -13.79
C ARG A 28 4.90 14.83 -15.21
N VAL A 29 5.79 15.78 -15.48
CA VAL A 29 5.99 16.30 -16.83
C VAL A 29 6.72 15.24 -17.67
N GLU A 30 6.27 15.03 -18.90
CA GLU A 30 6.92 14.11 -19.84
C GLU A 30 8.41 14.48 -19.99
N ASN A 31 9.31 13.51 -19.74
CA ASN A 31 10.78 13.64 -19.74
C ASN A 31 11.44 14.30 -18.52
N GLU A 32 10.74 14.45 -17.40
CA GLU A 32 11.38 14.86 -16.14
C GLU A 32 12.27 13.74 -15.55
N PHE A 33 13.37 14.13 -14.90
CA PHE A 33 14.21 13.15 -14.20
C PHE A 33 13.41 12.46 -13.09
N PRO A 34 13.60 11.14 -12.88
CA PRO A 34 12.91 10.44 -11.80
C PRO A 34 13.24 11.07 -10.45
N THR A 35 12.25 11.68 -9.82
CA THR A 35 12.35 12.17 -8.44
C THR A 35 11.64 11.21 -7.48
N ASN A 36 12.02 11.30 -6.20
CA ASN A 36 11.29 10.62 -5.13
C ASN A 36 9.98 11.39 -4.86
N GLY A 37 8.97 11.16 -5.69
CA GLY A 37 7.64 11.77 -5.58
C GLY A 37 6.67 10.96 -4.71
N MET A 38 7.20 10.19 -3.76
CA MET A 38 6.39 9.40 -2.84
C MET A 38 5.88 10.31 -1.72
N ILE A 39 4.56 10.32 -1.54
CA ILE A 39 3.89 11.06 -0.48
C ILE A 39 3.62 10.10 0.68
N LEU A 40 4.07 10.48 1.86
CA LEU A 40 3.92 9.70 3.09
C LEU A 40 2.83 10.30 3.96
N ARG A 41 1.84 9.48 4.31
CA ARG A 41 0.74 9.88 5.20
C ARG A 41 0.65 8.94 6.39
N LYS A 42 0.55 9.51 7.57
CA LYS A 42 0.31 8.75 8.80
C LYS A 42 -1.14 8.93 9.21
N ILE A 43 -1.84 7.80 9.41
CA ILE A 43 -3.24 7.79 9.78
C ILE A 43 -3.39 7.13 11.14
N GLU A 44 -3.94 7.88 12.09
CA GLU A 44 -4.16 7.44 13.47
C GLU A 44 -5.65 7.45 13.82
N THR A 45 -6.13 6.34 14.38
CA THR A 45 -7.49 6.20 14.89
C THR A 45 -7.53 6.09 16.40
N ASN A 46 -8.49 6.79 17.01
CA ASN A 46 -8.86 6.60 18.41
C ASN A 46 -9.94 5.53 18.59
N LEU A 47 -10.61 5.14 17.49
CA LEU A 47 -11.60 4.07 17.44
C LEU A 47 -10.88 2.74 17.19
N PRO A 48 -11.35 1.62 17.78
CA PRO A 48 -10.81 0.28 17.55
C PRO A 48 -11.04 -0.16 16.09
N PRO A 49 -10.00 -0.24 15.23
CA PRO A 49 -10.18 -0.57 13.82
C PRO A 49 -10.80 -1.94 13.56
N GLU A 50 -10.68 -2.87 14.51
CA GLU A 50 -11.25 -4.21 14.48
C GLU A 50 -12.78 -4.24 14.53
N GLU A 51 -13.39 -3.26 15.20
CA GLU A 51 -14.83 -3.12 15.40
C GLU A 51 -15.44 -2.05 14.48
N SER A 52 -14.65 -1.06 14.04
CA SER A 52 -15.11 0.02 13.16
C SER A 52 -15.70 -0.47 11.85
N ASP A 53 -16.70 0.25 11.34
CA ASP A 53 -17.26 -0.02 10.02
C ASP A 53 -16.28 0.35 8.91
N ILE A 54 -16.37 -0.32 7.76
CA ILE A 54 -15.51 -0.02 6.61
C ILE A 54 -15.69 1.44 6.17
N SER A 55 -16.92 1.96 6.22
CA SER A 55 -17.23 3.35 5.87
C SER A 55 -16.58 4.35 6.83
N GLU A 56 -16.48 4.04 8.12
CA GLU A 56 -15.79 4.89 9.11
C GLU A 56 -14.29 4.93 8.85
N LEU A 57 -13.67 3.77 8.59
CA LEU A 57 -12.25 3.71 8.25
C LEU A 57 -11.95 4.44 6.93
N VAL A 58 -12.83 4.35 5.93
CA VAL A 58 -12.70 5.10 4.67
C VAL A 58 -12.77 6.61 4.90
N LYS A 59 -13.74 7.09 5.69
CA LYS A 59 -13.84 8.50 6.05
C LYS A 59 -12.58 8.97 6.78
N LEU A 60 -12.10 8.18 7.73
CA LEU A 60 -10.86 8.46 8.44
C LEU A 60 -9.67 8.59 7.49
N ILE A 61 -9.53 7.68 6.52
CA ILE A 61 -8.45 7.73 5.52
C ILE A 61 -8.57 8.98 4.63
N ALA A 62 -9.79 9.39 4.30
CA ALA A 62 -10.05 10.58 3.49
C ALA A 62 -9.77 11.88 4.26
N GLU A 63 -10.16 11.95 5.53
CA GLU A 63 -10.14 13.16 6.37
C GLU A 63 -8.80 13.37 7.09
N LYS A 64 -8.17 12.33 7.65
CA LYS A 64 -6.94 12.43 8.45
C LYS A 64 -5.65 12.31 7.63
N LYS A 65 -5.60 12.99 6.49
CA LYS A 65 -4.39 13.08 5.67
C LYS A 65 -3.42 14.10 6.25
N ILE A 66 -2.81 13.81 7.40
CA ILE A 66 -1.62 14.57 7.83
C ILE A 66 -0.47 14.06 6.94
N SER A 67 -0.01 14.93 6.04
CA SER A 67 1.19 14.64 5.24
C SER A 67 2.43 14.78 6.13
N GLU A 68 3.31 13.79 6.09
CA GLU A 68 4.63 13.88 6.74
C GLU A 68 5.65 14.59 5.82
N ASP A 69 5.26 14.95 4.59
CA ASP A 69 6.13 15.58 3.60
C ASP A 69 6.74 16.89 4.10
N ASP A 70 6.00 17.70 4.88
CA ASP A 70 6.53 18.95 5.46
C ASP A 70 7.66 18.69 6.46
N ALA A 71 7.57 17.61 7.23
CA ALA A 71 8.61 17.21 8.17
C ALA A 71 9.83 16.65 7.43
N ILE A 72 9.60 15.89 6.37
CA ILE A 72 10.66 15.34 5.50
C ILE A 72 11.36 16.47 4.75
N GLY A 73 10.61 17.43 4.21
CA GLY A 73 11.14 18.60 3.51
C GLY A 73 12.07 19.42 4.40
N LYS A 74 11.69 19.66 5.66
CA LYS A 74 12.55 20.34 6.64
C LYS A 74 13.85 19.56 6.90
N LEU A 75 13.78 18.24 7.05
CA LEU A 75 14.99 17.40 7.23
C LEU A 75 15.92 17.44 6.02
N LEU A 76 15.35 17.48 4.80
CA LEU A 76 16.12 17.61 3.56
C LEU A 76 16.77 18.99 3.41
N GLU A 77 16.05 20.06 3.79
CA GLU A 77 16.59 21.42 3.82
C GLU A 77 17.73 21.56 4.83
N GLU A 78 17.55 21.03 6.04
CA GLU A 78 18.57 21.06 7.10
C GLU A 78 19.85 20.28 6.72
N SER A 79 19.71 19.22 5.93
CA SER A 79 20.84 18.40 5.45
C SER A 79 21.43 18.87 4.12
N GLU A 80 20.95 19.99 3.55
CA GLU A 80 21.31 20.49 2.21
C GLU A 80 21.18 19.41 1.11
N GLY A 81 20.32 18.41 1.30
CA GLY A 81 20.16 17.26 0.40
C GLY A 81 21.40 16.35 0.27
N LYS A 82 22.33 16.39 1.24
CA LYS A 82 23.56 15.59 1.23
C LYS A 82 23.43 14.24 1.94
N GLU A 83 22.34 14.05 2.69
CA GLU A 83 22.11 12.87 3.50
C GLU A 83 20.96 12.02 2.94
N ASP A 84 21.13 10.71 3.02
CA ASP A 84 20.08 9.76 2.68
C ASP A 84 19.26 9.41 3.94
N PHE A 85 17.94 9.58 3.87
CA PHE A 85 17.02 9.26 4.95
C PHE A 85 16.31 7.93 4.69
N ILE A 86 16.26 7.07 5.71
CA ILE A 86 15.49 5.83 5.70
C ILE A 86 14.25 6.02 6.58
N VAL A 87 13.07 5.87 5.98
CA VAL A 87 11.79 5.97 6.70
C VAL A 87 11.28 4.57 7.03
N TYR A 88 10.95 4.36 8.31
CA TYR A 88 10.27 3.15 8.77
C TYR A 88 8.77 3.44 8.94
N GLY A 89 7.93 2.58 8.37
CA GLY A 89 6.49 2.66 8.54
C GLY A 89 6.01 2.35 9.95
N ALA A 90 4.73 2.63 10.21
CA ALA A 90 4.05 2.29 11.46
C ALA A 90 3.80 0.77 11.59
N LYS A 91 2.84 0.39 12.45
CA LYS A 91 2.48 -1.02 12.71
C LYS A 91 1.86 -1.77 11.52
N LEU A 92 1.58 -1.06 10.43
CA LEU A 92 1.19 -1.60 9.14
C LEU A 92 1.38 -0.51 8.08
N THR A 93 1.99 -0.87 6.95
CA THR A 93 2.20 0.07 5.83
C THR A 93 1.35 -0.33 4.63
N PHE A 94 0.69 0.65 4.03
CA PHE A 94 0.04 0.54 2.74
C PHE A 94 0.90 1.27 1.71
N VAL A 95 1.14 0.65 0.56
CA VAL A 95 1.78 1.28 -0.58
C VAL A 95 0.82 1.21 -1.75
N ASP A 96 0.32 2.37 -2.15
CA ASP A 96 -0.64 2.54 -3.22
C ASP A 96 0.08 3.02 -4.49
N LEU A 97 0.16 2.11 -5.45
CA LEU A 97 0.69 2.32 -6.79
C LEU A 97 -0.40 2.07 -7.84
N GLU A 98 -1.68 2.21 -7.50
CA GLU A 98 -2.80 1.99 -8.44
C GLU A 98 -2.70 2.88 -9.68
N GLU A 99 -2.22 4.12 -9.52
CA GLU A 99 -2.04 5.11 -10.60
C GLU A 99 -0.75 4.91 -11.42
N ALA A 100 0.00 3.81 -11.20
CA ALA A 100 1.24 3.58 -11.94
C ALA A 100 1.01 2.87 -13.28
N ASP A 101 1.72 3.30 -14.32
CA ASP A 101 1.54 2.84 -15.70
C ASP A 101 2.21 1.49 -16.02
N PHE A 102 2.03 0.48 -15.16
CA PHE A 102 2.65 -0.84 -15.32
C PHE A 102 2.31 -1.53 -16.66
N TYR A 103 1.10 -1.30 -17.17
CA TYR A 103 0.59 -1.94 -18.39
C TYR A 103 0.76 -1.09 -19.67
N GLU A 104 1.32 0.12 -19.57
CA GLU A 104 1.65 0.93 -20.76
C GLU A 104 3.02 0.60 -21.36
N VAL A 105 3.88 -0.06 -20.58
CA VAL A 105 5.18 -0.56 -21.06
C VAL A 105 4.95 -1.61 -22.14
N LYS A 106 5.58 -1.46 -23.31
CA LYS A 106 5.51 -2.44 -24.40
C LYS A 106 6.87 -3.09 -24.63
N LEU A 107 6.95 -4.40 -24.38
CA LEU A 107 8.12 -5.20 -24.73
C LEU A 107 7.82 -5.97 -26.02
N ASN A 108 8.61 -5.74 -27.06
CA ASN A 108 8.36 -6.29 -28.41
C ASN A 108 6.93 -6.00 -28.91
N GLY A 109 6.42 -4.79 -28.63
CA GLY A 109 5.08 -4.36 -29.01
C GLY A 109 3.93 -4.97 -28.21
N LYS A 110 4.20 -5.77 -27.17
CA LYS A 110 3.18 -6.42 -26.34
C LYS A 110 3.18 -5.83 -24.92
N LYS A 111 1.99 -5.60 -24.38
CA LYS A 111 1.77 -5.21 -22.97
C LYS A 111 2.01 -6.41 -22.04
N PRO A 112 2.39 -6.19 -20.76
CA PRO A 112 2.42 -7.24 -19.76
C PRO A 112 1.05 -7.90 -19.59
N ILE A 113 1.04 -9.21 -19.39
CA ILE A 113 -0.18 -9.95 -18.99
C ILE A 113 -0.42 -9.77 -17.48
N MET A 114 0.66 -9.59 -16.73
CA MET A 114 0.65 -9.37 -15.29
C MET A 114 1.91 -8.59 -14.90
N ALA A 115 1.76 -7.63 -14.01
CA ALA A 115 2.88 -6.95 -13.35
C ALA A 115 2.79 -7.21 -11.85
N ASN A 116 3.90 -7.59 -11.22
CA ASN A 116 3.97 -7.76 -9.77
C ASN A 116 5.21 -7.04 -9.23
N CYS A 117 5.06 -6.44 -8.05
CA CYS A 117 6.16 -5.85 -7.28
C CYS A 117 6.18 -6.50 -5.91
N ASP A 118 7.37 -6.57 -5.32
CA ASP A 118 7.56 -7.08 -3.97
C ASP A 118 8.55 -6.19 -3.22
N PHE A 119 8.41 -6.17 -1.90
CA PHE A 119 9.27 -5.42 -0.99
C PHE A 119 10.21 -6.38 -0.29
N ARG A 120 11.52 -6.15 -0.45
CA ARG A 120 12.52 -6.81 0.39
C ARG A 120 12.67 -6.03 1.69
N GLY A 121 12.86 -6.74 2.80
CA GLY A 121 13.07 -6.12 4.12
C GLY A 121 11.79 -5.71 4.86
N VAL A 122 10.66 -6.35 4.54
CA VAL A 122 9.41 -6.17 5.30
C VAL A 122 9.60 -6.71 6.71
N GLY A 123 9.42 -5.84 7.71
CA GLY A 123 9.44 -6.22 9.13
C GLY A 123 8.21 -7.04 9.53
N ASP A 124 8.15 -7.42 10.80
CA ASP A 124 7.03 -8.17 11.39
C ASP A 124 5.66 -7.43 11.31
N GLN A 125 5.69 -6.11 11.19
CA GLN A 125 4.51 -5.25 11.08
C GLN A 125 3.74 -5.45 9.77
N GLY A 126 4.44 -5.84 8.70
CA GLY A 126 3.86 -6.16 7.40
C GLY A 126 3.57 -4.96 6.48
N VAL A 127 3.35 -5.28 5.20
CA VAL A 127 3.04 -4.32 4.14
C VAL A 127 1.89 -4.82 3.27
N VAL A 128 1.06 -3.89 2.80
CA VAL A 128 0.00 -4.11 1.84
C VAL A 128 0.29 -3.24 0.62
N LEU A 129 0.53 -3.88 -0.51
CA LEU A 129 0.82 -3.24 -1.78
C LEU A 129 -0.42 -3.32 -2.68
N ILE A 130 -0.80 -2.19 -3.27
CA ILE A 130 -1.89 -2.08 -4.23
C ILE A 130 -1.28 -1.73 -5.59
N LEU A 131 -1.59 -2.55 -6.58
CA LEU A 131 -1.18 -2.40 -7.97
C LEU A 131 -2.41 -2.39 -8.88
N PRO A 132 -2.33 -1.74 -10.06
CA PRO A 132 -3.34 -1.92 -11.08
C PRO A 132 -3.41 -3.40 -11.48
N GLY A 133 -4.63 -3.90 -11.65
CA GLY A 133 -4.88 -5.19 -12.29
C GLY A 133 -4.72 -5.08 -13.81
N PRO A 134 -4.56 -6.21 -14.50
CA PRO A 134 -4.65 -6.22 -15.96
C PRO A 134 -6.06 -5.79 -16.39
N GLU A 135 -6.12 -5.06 -17.50
CA GLU A 135 -7.38 -4.69 -18.15
C GLU A 135 -8.08 -5.95 -18.66
N ASP A 136 -9.35 -6.13 -18.30
CA ASP A 136 -10.17 -7.22 -18.83
C ASP A 136 -10.76 -6.88 -20.21
N ASP A 137 -11.37 -7.87 -20.88
CA ASP A 137 -12.01 -7.68 -22.20
C ASP A 137 -13.15 -6.63 -22.19
N GLY A 138 -13.62 -6.22 -21.00
CA GLY A 138 -14.63 -5.20 -20.78
C GLY A 138 -14.08 -3.81 -20.49
N GLY A 139 -12.76 -3.62 -20.48
CA GLY A 139 -12.10 -2.36 -20.13
C GLY A 139 -12.18 -2.03 -18.64
N ASN A 140 -12.52 -3.00 -17.78
CA ASN A 140 -12.45 -2.81 -16.34
C ASN A 140 -11.04 -3.15 -15.86
N ASN A 141 -10.46 -2.22 -15.12
CA ASN A 141 -9.22 -2.48 -14.41
C ASN A 141 -9.53 -3.04 -13.02
N GLY A 142 -9.13 -4.29 -12.79
CA GLY A 142 -9.11 -4.85 -11.44
C GLY A 142 -8.05 -4.16 -10.57
N ARG A 143 -7.96 -4.58 -9.31
CA ARG A 143 -6.84 -4.24 -8.42
C ARG A 143 -6.14 -5.50 -8.01
N MET A 144 -4.82 -5.49 -8.05
CA MET A 144 -4.02 -6.55 -7.45
C MET A 144 -3.52 -6.08 -6.09
N ILE A 145 -3.78 -6.87 -5.05
CA ILE A 145 -3.35 -6.57 -3.68
C ILE A 145 -2.36 -7.65 -3.25
N THR A 146 -1.12 -7.25 -3.02
CA THR A 146 -0.07 -8.11 -2.48
C THR A 146 0.09 -7.81 -0.99
N VAL A 147 0.03 -8.84 -0.14
CA VAL A 147 0.10 -8.68 1.32
C VAL A 147 1.24 -9.51 1.88
N SER A 148 2.17 -8.85 2.56
CA SER A 148 3.28 -9.50 3.25
C SER A 148 3.10 -9.32 4.77
N LEU A 149 2.87 -10.43 5.46
CA LEU A 149 2.63 -10.52 6.90
C LEU A 149 3.37 -11.72 7.48
N LEU A 150 3.40 -11.85 8.81
CA LEU A 150 3.83 -13.08 9.46
C LEU A 150 2.95 -14.25 9.00
N GLY A 151 3.55 -15.43 8.78
CA GLY A 151 2.85 -16.57 8.16
C GLY A 151 1.52 -16.93 8.83
N LYS A 152 1.46 -16.94 10.16
CA LYS A 152 0.21 -17.21 10.90
C LYS A 152 -0.88 -16.16 10.65
N GLU A 153 -0.51 -14.88 10.60
CA GLU A 153 -1.46 -13.79 10.33
C GLU A 153 -1.97 -13.85 8.89
N LEU A 154 -1.07 -14.20 7.95
CA LEU A 154 -1.43 -14.37 6.54
C LEU A 154 -2.45 -15.49 6.33
N ASP A 155 -2.27 -16.63 7.01
CA ASP A 155 -3.22 -17.75 6.93
C ASP A 155 -4.61 -17.38 7.49
N GLN A 156 -4.63 -16.62 8.60
CA GLN A 156 -5.89 -16.12 9.17
C GLN A 156 -6.55 -15.07 8.26
N LEU A 157 -5.77 -14.21 7.61
CA LEU A 157 -6.27 -13.22 6.67
C LEU A 157 -6.89 -13.90 5.44
N LYS A 158 -6.20 -14.89 4.86
CA LYS A 158 -6.71 -15.70 3.75
C LYS A 158 -8.06 -16.32 4.08
N TYR A 159 -8.18 -16.98 5.23
CA TYR A 159 -9.43 -17.59 5.67
C TYR A 159 -10.57 -16.57 5.82
N LYS A 160 -10.31 -15.38 6.38
CA LYS A 160 -11.32 -14.33 6.51
C LYS A 160 -11.79 -13.79 5.16
N LEU A 161 -10.85 -13.53 4.24
CA LEU A 161 -11.16 -13.02 2.91
C LEU A 161 -11.98 -14.01 2.10
N GLU A 162 -11.63 -15.29 2.16
CA GLU A 162 -12.40 -16.36 1.50
C GLU A 162 -13.81 -16.48 2.10
N LYS A 163 -13.92 -16.53 3.43
CA LYS A 163 -15.19 -16.72 4.12
C LYS A 163 -16.17 -15.56 3.95
N GLU A 164 -15.70 -14.31 4.02
CA GLU A 164 -16.56 -13.13 4.04
C GLU A 164 -16.79 -12.54 2.64
N TRP A 165 -15.84 -12.71 1.72
CA TRP A 165 -15.89 -12.09 0.38
C TRP A 165 -15.76 -13.06 -0.78
N GLY A 166 -15.49 -14.35 -0.53
CA GLY A 166 -15.24 -15.33 -1.60
C GLY A 166 -13.97 -15.04 -2.41
N ILE A 167 -13.04 -14.25 -1.86
CA ILE A 167 -11.81 -13.88 -2.54
C ILE A 167 -10.82 -15.04 -2.45
N ASN A 168 -10.53 -15.64 -3.60
CA ASN A 168 -9.48 -16.65 -3.76
C ASN A 168 -8.11 -15.97 -3.94
N TYR A 169 -7.06 -16.57 -3.41
CA TYR A 169 -5.70 -16.02 -3.46
C TYR A 169 -4.77 -16.92 -4.29
N SER A 170 -3.88 -16.30 -5.06
CA SER A 170 -2.76 -16.98 -5.72
C SER A 170 -1.49 -16.81 -4.90
N SER A 171 -0.80 -17.90 -4.62
CA SER A 171 0.51 -17.85 -3.94
C SER A 171 1.58 -17.55 -4.99
N SER A 172 2.25 -16.39 -4.93
CA SER A 172 3.52 -16.23 -5.65
C SER A 172 4.61 -16.95 -4.85
N LEU A 173 4.98 -18.15 -5.29
CA LEU A 173 6.28 -18.71 -4.90
C LEU A 173 7.34 -17.74 -5.43
N GLY A 174 8.07 -17.09 -4.52
CA GLY A 174 9.20 -16.24 -4.89
C GLY A 174 10.16 -17.04 -5.76
N PHE A 175 10.58 -16.42 -6.87
CA PHE A 175 11.67 -16.93 -7.72
C PHE A 175 13.02 -16.70 -7.04
#